data_AF-A0A8T6SE99-F1
#
_entry.id   AF-A0A8T6SE99-F1
#
_cell.length_a   1.000
_cell.length_b   1.000
_cell.length_c   1.000
_cell.angle_alpha   90.00
_cell.angle_beta   90.00
_cell.angle_gamma   90.00
#
_symmetry.space_group_name_H-M   'P 1'
#
loop_
_entity.id
_entity.type
_entity.pdbx_description
1 polymer ?
#
loop_
_entity_poly.entity_id
_entity_poly.type
_entity_poly.pdbx_seq_one_letter_code
_entity_poly.pdbx_strand_id
1 'polypeptide(L)'
;MVEPRFAETTRTSNGLIGEVIHIDGFGNIITNLKDEELKFMNIGRKVHIELGDIDLKLQLYEAYADADSQQLHAIIGSHNFLEISINQGNA
;
A
#
# COMPACT_ATOMS: atom_id res chain seq x y z
N MET A 1 16.84 -23.61 -0.33
CA MET A 1 15.55 -22.97 -0.08
C MET A 1 15.86 -21.64 0.57
N VAL A 2 15.55 -20.53 -0.09
CA VAL A 2 15.69 -19.21 0.51
C VAL A 2 14.43 -19.00 1.33
N GLU A 3 14.55 -19.04 2.65
CA GLU A 3 13.50 -18.50 3.51
C GLU A 3 13.51 -16.97 3.28
N PRO A 4 12.45 -16.37 2.72
CA PRO A 4 12.37 -14.92 2.74
C PRO A 4 12.37 -14.52 4.22
N ARG A 5 13.38 -13.74 4.64
CA ARG A 5 13.23 -12.93 5.86
C ARG A 5 12.00 -12.10 5.60
N PHE A 6 10.88 -12.41 6.24
CA PHE A 6 9.75 -11.50 6.28
C PHE A 6 10.34 -10.17 6.72
N ALA A 7 10.39 -9.20 5.81
CA ALA A 7 10.76 -7.83 6.14
C ALA A 7 9.76 -7.41 7.21
N GLU A 8 10.24 -7.27 8.45
CA GLU A 8 9.38 -6.85 9.54
C GLU A 8 9.03 -5.38 9.32
N THR A 9 7.74 -5.08 9.39
CA THR A 9 7.26 -3.70 9.45
C THR A 9 7.71 -3.07 10.75
N THR A 10 8.14 -1.81 10.71
CA THR A 10 8.60 -1.08 11.88
C THR A 10 7.63 0.05 12.19
N ARG A 11 7.05 0.03 13.40
CA ARG A 11 6.25 1.14 13.90
C ARG A 11 7.16 2.25 14.41
N THR A 12 6.83 3.48 14.04
CA THR A 12 7.51 4.69 14.52
C THR A 12 6.53 5.57 15.29
N SER A 13 7.00 6.66 15.88
CA SER A 13 6.12 7.65 16.51
C SER A 13 5.17 8.33 15.52
N ASN A 14 5.50 8.32 14.23
CA ASN A 14 4.83 9.12 13.20
C ASN A 14 4.14 8.26 12.13
N GLY A 15 4.26 6.93 12.19
CA GLY A 15 3.71 6.07 11.15
C GLY A 15 4.28 4.64 11.16
N LEU A 16 4.14 3.98 10.01
CA LEU A 16 4.59 2.62 9.77
C LEU A 16 5.61 2.62 8.62
N ILE A 17 6.74 1.97 8.83
CA ILE A 17 7.78 1.76 7.81
C ILE A 17 7.72 0.31 7.36
N GLY A 18 7.76 0.11 6.05
CA GLY A 18 7.81 -1.19 5.42
C GLY A 18 8.54 -1.10 4.08
N GLU A 19 8.35 -2.12 3.26
CA GLU A 19 9.09 -2.31 2.01
C GLU A 19 8.13 -2.72 0.89
N VAL A 20 8.51 -2.38 -0.35
CA VAL A 20 7.89 -2.95 -1.54
C VAL A 20 8.36 -4.39 -1.67
N ILE A 21 7.43 -5.34 -1.61
CA ILE A 21 7.73 -6.77 -1.71
C ILE A 21 7.49 -7.32 -3.11
N HIS A 22 6.65 -6.65 -3.90
CA HIS A 22 6.36 -7.09 -5.26
C HIS A 22 5.79 -5.94 -6.11
N ILE A 23 6.05 -5.99 -7.41
CA ILE A 23 5.30 -5.24 -8.42
C ILE A 23 4.65 -6.29 -9.31
N ASP A 24 3.32 -6.31 -9.35
CA ASP A 24 2.58 -7.33 -10.10
C ASP A 24 2.57 -7.07 -11.62
N GLY A 25 1.95 -7.97 -12.38
CA GLY A 25 1.90 -7.87 -13.85
C GLY A 25 1.07 -6.69 -14.39
N PHE A 26 0.27 -6.04 -13.54
CA PHE A 26 -0.49 -4.83 -13.89
C PHE A 26 0.27 -3.55 -13.53
N GLY A 27 1.31 -3.67 -12.70
CA GLY A 27 2.09 -2.55 -12.18
C GLY A 27 1.64 -2.08 -10.81
N ASN A 28 0.85 -2.86 -10.07
CA ASN A 28 0.51 -2.52 -8.69
C ASN A 28 1.74 -2.70 -7.80
N ILE A 29 2.01 -1.72 -6.94
CA ILE A 29 3.11 -1.75 -5.98
C ILE A 29 2.57 -2.38 -4.69
N ILE A 30 2.99 -3.61 -4.40
CA ILE A 30 2.57 -4.38 -3.24
C ILE A 30 3.62 -4.22 -2.14
N THR A 31 3.18 -3.78 -0.96
CA THR A 31 4.04 -3.60 0.22
C THR A 31 3.86 -4.73 1.23
N ASN A 32 4.72 -4.82 2.24
CA ASN A 32 4.51 -5.71 3.40
C ASN A 32 3.63 -5.12 4.51
N LEU A 33 3.04 -3.93 4.30
CA LEU A 33 2.23 -3.23 5.30
C LEU A 33 0.85 -3.86 5.39
N LYS A 34 0.44 -4.32 6.58
CA LYS A 34 -0.85 -5.01 6.75
C LYS A 34 -1.97 -4.10 7.20
N ASP A 35 -3.20 -4.43 6.82
CA ASP A 35 -4.43 -3.73 7.25
C ASP A 35 -4.54 -3.59 8.77
N GLU A 36 -4.17 -4.63 9.53
CA GLU A 36 -4.19 -4.58 10.99
C GLU A 36 -3.32 -3.44 11.55
N GLU A 37 -2.15 -3.21 10.97
CA GLU A 37 -1.20 -2.19 11.39
C GLU A 37 -1.68 -0.80 11.02
N LEU A 38 -2.30 -0.67 9.84
CA LEU A 38 -2.93 0.56 9.40
C LEU A 38 -4.11 0.93 10.31
N LYS A 39 -4.93 -0.05 10.71
CA LYS A 39 -6.02 0.16 11.69
C LYS A 39 -5.51 0.66 13.04
N PHE A 40 -4.36 0.18 13.51
CA PHE A 40 -3.74 0.70 14.74
C PHE A 40 -3.34 2.18 14.64
N MET A 41 -3.02 2.66 13.45
CA MET A 41 -2.73 4.09 13.22
C MET A 41 -3.99 4.95 13.07
N ASN A 42 -5.18 4.34 13.17
CA ASN A 42 -6.48 4.99 13.02
C ASN A 42 -6.61 5.77 11.70
N ILE A 43 -6.03 5.20 10.64
CA ILE A 43 -6.10 5.80 9.31
C ILE A 43 -7.54 5.70 8.83
N GLY A 44 -8.11 6.85 8.46
CA GLY A 44 -9.42 6.91 7.85
C GLY A 44 -9.36 6.46 6.38
N ARG A 45 -10.07 7.18 5.50
CA ARG A 45 -10.07 6.87 4.07
C ARG A 45 -8.91 7.48 3.28
N LYS A 46 -7.89 8.03 3.95
CA LYS A 46 -6.75 8.68 3.29
C LYS A 46 -5.45 8.23 3.94
N VAL A 47 -4.50 7.81 3.12
CA VAL A 47 -3.16 7.41 3.53
C VAL A 47 -2.16 8.43 2.99
N HIS A 48 -1.16 8.73 3.79
CA HIS A 48 0.01 9.49 3.38
C HIS A 48 1.17 8.50 3.30
N ILE A 49 1.75 8.37 2.11
CA ILE A 49 2.80 7.39 1.81
C ILE A 49 4.02 8.15 1.30
N GLU A 50 5.15 7.93 1.95
CA GLU A 50 6.46 8.33 1.45
C GLU A 50 7.09 7.11 0.76
N LEU A 51 7.27 7.19 -0.56
CA LEU A 51 7.87 6.14 -1.37
C LEU A 51 9.16 6.67 -2.02
N GLY A 52 10.30 6.36 -1.41
CA GLY A 52 11.58 6.99 -1.79
C GLY A 52 11.51 8.50 -1.56
N ASP A 53 11.74 9.28 -2.62
CA ASP A 53 11.67 10.75 -2.58
C ASP A 53 10.27 11.30 -2.93
N ILE A 54 9.28 10.42 -3.11
CA ILE A 54 7.93 10.79 -3.54
C ILE A 54 6.98 10.80 -2.34
N ASP A 55 6.27 11.91 -2.16
CA ASP A 55 5.22 12.08 -1.17
C ASP A 55 3.83 11.94 -1.84
N LEU A 56 3.06 10.94 -1.42
CA LEU A 56 1.76 10.60 -1.99
C LEU A 56 0.66 10.69 -0.95
N LYS A 57 -0.40 11.44 -1.27
CA LYS A 57 -1.64 11.48 -0.47
C LYS A 57 -2.73 10.77 -1.24
N LEU A 58 -2.98 9.52 -0.88
CA LEU A 58 -3.88 8.63 -1.61
C LEU A 58 -5.18 8.41 -0.85
N GLN A 59 -6.25 8.27 -1.61
CA GLN A 59 -7.51 7.77 -1.09
C GLN A 59 -7.37 6.25 -0.90
N LEU A 60 -7.76 5.76 0.26
CA LEU A 60 -7.87 4.33 0.57
C LEU A 60 -9.27 3.86 0.18
N TYR A 61 -9.35 2.94 -0.78
CA TYR A 61 -10.58 2.32 -1.23
C TYR A 61 -10.70 0.87 -0.74
N GLU A 62 -11.93 0.34 -0.77
CA GLU A 62 -12.19 -1.06 -0.43
C GLU A 62 -11.93 -1.98 -1.62
N ALA A 63 -12.16 -1.50 -2.85
CA ALA A 63 -11.86 -2.22 -4.07
C ALA A 63 -11.30 -1.30 -5.17
N TYR A 64 -10.58 -1.88 -6.15
CA TYR A 64 -10.04 -1.15 -7.30
C TYR A 64 -11.12 -0.38 -8.09
N ALA A 65 -12.35 -0.93 -8.14
CA ALA A 65 -13.46 -0.36 -8.91
C ALA A 65 -14.07 0.91 -8.28
N ASP A 66 -13.71 1.22 -7.03
CA ASP A 66 -14.20 2.41 -6.33
C ASP A 66 -13.42 3.68 -6.71
N ALA A 67 -12.27 3.53 -7.38
CA ALA A 67 -11.47 4.63 -7.90
C ALA A 67 -11.88 5.00 -9.32
N ASP A 68 -11.78 6.28 -9.69
CA ASP A 68 -12.00 6.71 -11.07
C ASP A 68 -10.90 6.15 -12.00
N SER A 69 -11.21 6.00 -13.29
CA SER A 69 -10.22 5.56 -14.29
C SER A 69 -8.99 6.48 -14.28
N GLN A 70 -7.80 5.86 -14.32
CA GLN A 70 -6.47 6.50 -14.25
C GLN A 70 -6.16 7.20 -12.92
N GLN A 71 -6.95 7.00 -11.86
CA GLN A 71 -6.67 7.56 -10.55
C GLN A 71 -5.67 6.70 -9.78
N LEU A 72 -4.59 7.32 -9.31
CA LEU A 72 -3.67 6.72 -8.33
C LEU A 72 -4.35 6.65 -6.95
N HIS A 73 -4.36 5.47 -6.36
CA HIS A 73 -5.03 5.20 -5.11
C HIS A 73 -4.34 4.07 -4.33
N ALA A 74 -4.78 3.88 -3.09
CA ALA A 74 -4.35 2.76 -2.27
C ALA A 74 -5.53 1.82 -2.00
N ILE A 75 -5.27 0.52 -1.91
CA ILE A 75 -6.24 -0.48 -1.46
C ILE A 75 -5.58 -1.45 -0.47
N ILE A 76 -6.41 -2.16 0.29
CA ILE A 76 -5.97 -3.40 0.94
C ILE A 76 -6.28 -4.55 -0.01
N GLY A 77 -5.23 -5.14 -0.58
CA GLY A 77 -5.35 -6.25 -1.51
C GLY A 77 -5.85 -7.54 -0.86
N SER A 78 -6.14 -8.55 -1.70
CA SER A 78 -6.66 -9.85 -1.24
C SER A 78 -5.71 -10.60 -0.28
N HIS A 79 -4.42 -10.28 -0.35
CA HIS A 79 -3.38 -10.85 0.53
C HIS A 79 -3.20 -10.05 1.83
N ASN A 80 -4.10 -9.11 2.12
CA ASN A 80 -4.10 -8.26 3.31
C ASN A 80 -2.91 -7.31 3.41
N PHE A 81 -2.35 -6.94 2.26
CA PHE A 81 -1.26 -5.98 2.13
C PHE A 81 -1.77 -4.67 1.54
N LEU A 82 -1.15 -3.55 1.92
CA LEU A 82 -1.36 -2.27 1.27
C LEU A 82 -0.75 -2.31 -0.12
N GLU A 83 -1.58 -1.99 -1.11
CA GLU A 83 -1.22 -1.89 -2.50
C GLU A 83 -1.43 -0.46 -3.00
N ILE A 84 -0.49 0.03 -3.79
CA ILE A 84 -0.61 1.30 -4.53
C ILE A 84 -0.88 0.98 -5.98
N SER A 85 -1.95 1.55 -6.52
CA SER A 85 -2.54 1.13 -7.80
C SER A 85 -3.05 2.31 -8.61
N ILE A 86 -3.06 2.17 -9.94
CA ILE A 86 -3.77 3.08 -10.85
C ILE A 86 -4.90 2.29 -11.50
N ASN A 87 -6.15 2.72 -11.34
CA ASN A 87 -7.28 2.04 -11.97
C ASN A 87 -7.14 2.10 -13.50
N GLN A 88 -7.16 0.97 -14.18
CA GLN A 88 -6.93 0.85 -15.63
C GLN A 88 -5.58 1.46 -16.09
N GLY A 89 -4.57 1.48 -15.22
CA GLY A 89 -3.23 1.99 -15.52
C GLY A 89 -2.12 1.12 -14.94
N ASN A 90 -0.90 1.66 -14.95
CA ASN A 90 0.31 1.06 -14.39
C ASN A 90 0.91 2.08 -13.40
N ALA A 91 1.08 1.68 -12.13
CA ALA A 91 1.38 2.58 -11.02
C ALA A 91 2.87 2.89 -10.85
#